data_AF-A0A1V8T0X8-F1
#
_entry.id   AF-A0A1V8T0X8-F1
#
_cell.length_a   1.000
_cell.length_b   1.000
_cell.length_c   1.000
_cell.angle_alpha   90.00
_cell.angle_beta   90.00
_cell.angle_gamma   90.00
#
_symmetry.space_group_name_H-M   'P 1'
#
loop_
_entity.id
_entity.type
_entity.pdbx_description
1 polymer ?
#
loop_
_entity_poly.entity_id
_entity_poly.type
_entity_poly.pdbx_seq_one_letter_code
_entity_poly.pdbx_strand_id
1 'polypeptide(L)'
;MPAVVTISKRLDPLRPVILRSHHVLRHDLITAQGTSAAQAWQWIWSHIKHADLFISEPLQMHVPRMIPSQKLALLPSSINWLDGQNKRLSDEATAFYHRDFAHLCQRQGIPHLVYPRRDYIIQITDSDSETAMQDAIAAFALFRRQSRYCSGLSVQQTPQLLLCSYPSAHERSGGQSFKRLRISFTKDYPDLAKDIIISPLPPSDQTLNALLSRAHISLALSQTPSPNPLVAQSLHKGVPCIALHTPSNAFQIQHSRSGFLVQVSGKSADIGAVAEYMDALFGDDERYYDMGYYGRLGISDENSTVGEALCWMYLFDRMTGERKLRFEGRGVWDMAREGAGERRRRADVELPRDVAII
;
A
#
# COMPACT_ATOMS: atom_id res chain seq x y z
N MET A 1 -18.72 -6.00 -12.28
CA MET A 1 -20.04 -6.28 -12.91
C MET A 1 -20.55 -7.66 -12.47
N PRO A 2 -21.29 -7.76 -11.36
CA PRO A 2 -21.77 -9.03 -10.79
C PRO A 2 -22.58 -9.91 -11.76
N ALA A 3 -23.42 -9.28 -12.61
CA ALA A 3 -24.32 -9.99 -13.49
C ALA A 3 -23.64 -10.84 -14.59
N VAL A 4 -22.38 -10.56 -14.90
CA VAL A 4 -21.60 -11.33 -15.90
C VAL A 4 -21.46 -12.79 -15.48
N VAL A 5 -21.39 -13.08 -14.18
CA VAL A 5 -21.34 -14.45 -13.65
C VAL A 5 -22.60 -15.21 -14.05
N THR A 6 -23.77 -14.63 -13.78
CA THR A 6 -25.07 -15.23 -14.12
C THR A 6 -25.24 -15.40 -15.63
N ILE A 7 -24.87 -14.39 -16.42
CA ILE A 7 -24.95 -14.44 -17.88
C ILE A 7 -24.07 -15.58 -18.42
N SER A 8 -22.83 -15.68 -17.93
CA SER A 8 -21.89 -16.74 -18.34
C SER A 8 -22.45 -18.12 -18.06
N LYS A 9 -22.98 -18.35 -16.85
CA LYS A 9 -23.58 -19.63 -16.46
C LYS A 9 -24.88 -19.95 -17.17
N ARG A 10 -25.65 -18.95 -17.62
CA ARG A 10 -26.86 -19.16 -18.44
C ARG A 10 -26.53 -19.61 -19.86
N LEU A 11 -25.49 -19.03 -20.46
CA LEU A 11 -25.06 -19.37 -21.82
C LEU A 11 -24.33 -20.72 -21.88
N ASP A 12 -23.54 -21.01 -20.84
CA ASP A 12 -22.75 -22.24 -20.76
C ASP A 12 -22.62 -22.64 -19.27
N PRO A 13 -23.51 -23.51 -18.77
CA PRO A 13 -23.51 -23.92 -17.36
C PRO A 13 -22.22 -24.61 -16.91
N LEU A 14 -21.52 -25.27 -17.85
CA LEU A 14 -20.30 -26.03 -17.57
C LEU A 14 -19.05 -25.16 -17.57
N ARG A 15 -19.10 -23.95 -18.14
CA ARG A 15 -17.98 -23.01 -18.15
C ARG A 15 -17.52 -22.68 -16.74
N PRO A 16 -16.23 -22.86 -16.42
CA PRO A 16 -15.66 -22.35 -15.18
C PRO A 16 -15.73 -20.82 -15.11
N VAL A 17 -16.20 -20.31 -13.98
CA VAL A 17 -16.24 -18.88 -13.67
C VAL A 17 -15.47 -18.62 -12.38
N ILE A 18 -14.38 -17.87 -12.50
CA ILE A 18 -13.57 -17.40 -11.37
C ILE A 18 -13.94 -15.93 -11.11
N LEU A 19 -14.27 -15.60 -9.86
CA LEU A 19 -14.51 -14.24 -9.43
C LEU A 19 -13.43 -13.81 -8.42
N ARG A 20 -12.67 -12.77 -8.75
CA ARG A 20 -11.74 -12.13 -7.83
C ARG A 20 -12.30 -10.84 -7.28
N SER A 21 -12.28 -10.69 -5.96
CA SER A 21 -12.62 -9.43 -5.28
C SER A 21 -11.35 -8.68 -4.88
N HIS A 22 -11.24 -7.43 -5.34
CA HIS A 22 -10.16 -6.50 -4.93
C HIS A 22 -10.61 -5.52 -3.84
N HIS A 23 -11.87 -5.57 -3.41
CA HIS A 23 -12.45 -4.59 -2.51
C HIS A 23 -12.56 -5.16 -1.10
N VAL A 24 -12.38 -4.29 -0.10
CA VAL A 24 -12.72 -4.58 1.29
C VAL A 24 -14.23 -4.80 1.38
N LEU A 25 -14.66 -5.92 1.96
CA LEU A 25 -16.07 -6.13 2.26
C LEU A 25 -16.36 -5.71 3.70
N ARG A 26 -17.12 -4.62 3.86
CA ARG A 26 -17.63 -4.17 5.16
C ARG A 26 -18.78 -5.07 5.61
N HIS A 27 -18.43 -6.20 6.22
CA HIS A 27 -19.36 -7.22 6.73
C HIS A 27 -20.45 -6.64 7.61
N ASP A 28 -20.09 -5.68 8.46
CA ASP A 28 -21.01 -4.94 9.33
C ASP A 28 -22.11 -4.22 8.51
N LEU A 29 -21.75 -3.59 7.39
CA LEU A 29 -22.71 -2.87 6.56
C LEU A 29 -23.56 -3.80 5.68
N ILE A 30 -22.95 -4.84 5.09
CA ILE A 30 -23.65 -5.73 4.15
C ILE A 30 -24.59 -6.73 4.85
N THR A 31 -24.37 -6.98 6.13
CA THR A 31 -25.25 -7.85 6.95
C THR A 31 -26.30 -7.06 7.73
N ALA A 32 -26.21 -5.72 7.78
CA ALA A 32 -27.18 -4.86 8.46
C ALA A 32 -28.53 -4.86 7.73
N GLN A 33 -29.44 -5.73 8.15
CA GLN A 33 -30.76 -5.88 7.53
C GLN A 33 -31.54 -4.57 7.46
N GLY A 34 -32.30 -4.37 6.39
CA GLY A 34 -33.08 -3.15 6.16
C GLY A 34 -32.29 -1.96 5.63
N THR A 35 -30.96 -2.04 5.53
CA THR A 35 -30.12 -0.98 4.95
C THR A 35 -30.03 -1.09 3.43
N SER A 36 -29.76 0.04 2.76
CA SER A 36 -29.46 0.08 1.33
C SER A 36 -28.21 -0.75 0.98
N ALA A 37 -27.20 -0.77 1.86
CA ALA A 37 -25.99 -1.57 1.69
C ALA A 37 -26.31 -3.08 1.66
N ALA A 38 -27.14 -3.57 2.58
CA ALA A 38 -27.56 -4.97 2.59
C ALA A 38 -28.41 -5.34 1.36
N GLN A 39 -29.30 -4.46 0.90
CA GLN A 39 -30.08 -4.69 -0.33
C GLN A 39 -29.19 -4.75 -1.57
N ALA A 40 -28.25 -3.82 -1.69
CA ALA A 40 -27.27 -3.81 -2.78
C ALA A 40 -26.42 -5.09 -2.74
N TRP A 41 -25.95 -5.49 -1.57
CA TRP A 41 -25.20 -6.75 -1.40
C TRP A 41 -26.03 -7.98 -1.77
N GLN A 42 -27.31 -8.04 -1.36
CA GLN A 42 -28.19 -9.14 -1.73
C GLN A 42 -28.34 -9.26 -3.25
N TRP A 43 -28.46 -8.13 -3.96
CA TRP A 43 -28.46 -8.12 -5.41
C TRP A 43 -27.12 -8.64 -5.97
N ILE A 44 -25.98 -8.16 -5.48
CA ILE A 44 -24.64 -8.64 -5.89
C ILE A 44 -24.54 -10.15 -5.68
N TRP A 45 -24.82 -10.61 -4.46
CA TRP A 45 -24.76 -12.02 -4.04
C TRP A 45 -25.65 -12.93 -4.89
N SER A 46 -26.85 -12.46 -5.25
CA SER A 46 -27.77 -13.22 -6.10
C SER A 46 -27.18 -13.58 -7.47
N HIS A 47 -26.17 -12.84 -7.92
CA HIS A 47 -25.44 -13.13 -9.16
C HIS A 47 -24.13 -13.86 -8.88
N ILE A 48 -23.29 -13.35 -7.98
CA ILE A 48 -21.93 -13.86 -7.81
C ILE A 48 -21.88 -15.25 -7.18
N LYS A 49 -22.90 -15.66 -6.40
CA LYS A 49 -22.99 -17.00 -5.79
C LYS A 49 -22.82 -18.16 -6.77
N HIS A 50 -23.05 -17.92 -8.06
CA HIS A 50 -22.94 -18.89 -9.14
C HIS A 50 -21.51 -19.10 -9.65
N ALA A 51 -20.53 -18.33 -9.17
CA ALA A 51 -19.12 -18.57 -9.47
C ALA A 51 -18.66 -19.94 -8.94
N ASP A 52 -17.72 -20.54 -9.65
CA ASP A 52 -17.13 -21.83 -9.29
C ASP A 52 -15.98 -21.64 -8.30
N LEU A 53 -15.25 -20.54 -8.43
CA LEU A 53 -14.16 -20.14 -7.53
C LEU A 53 -14.25 -18.65 -7.21
N PHE A 54 -14.04 -18.33 -5.94
CA PHE A 54 -13.89 -16.99 -5.41
C PHE A 54 -12.46 -16.78 -4.93
N ILE A 55 -11.87 -15.67 -5.35
CA ILE A 55 -10.53 -15.26 -4.93
C ILE A 55 -10.65 -14.01 -4.07
N SER A 56 -10.04 -14.05 -2.90
CA SER A 56 -9.94 -12.93 -1.96
C SER A 56 -8.48 -12.59 -1.69
N GLU A 57 -8.24 -11.33 -1.32
CA GLU A 57 -7.01 -10.95 -0.64
C GLU A 57 -6.84 -11.78 0.64
N PRO A 58 -5.61 -12.15 1.03
CA PRO A 58 -5.28 -12.90 2.24
C PRO A 58 -5.36 -11.99 3.49
N LEU A 59 -6.49 -11.30 3.66
CA LEU A 59 -6.79 -10.45 4.80
C LEU A 59 -8.18 -10.84 5.30
N GLN A 60 -8.31 -11.10 6.60
CA GLN A 60 -9.55 -11.66 7.19
C GLN A 60 -10.81 -10.85 6.82
N MET A 61 -10.69 -9.53 6.80
CA MET A 61 -11.79 -8.63 6.47
C MET A 61 -12.20 -8.62 4.98
N HIS A 62 -11.37 -9.15 4.09
CA HIS A 62 -11.71 -9.36 2.68
C HIS A 62 -12.39 -10.70 2.44
N VAL A 63 -12.17 -11.68 3.33
CA VAL A 63 -12.73 -13.03 3.19
C VAL A 63 -14.24 -13.01 3.40
N PRO A 64 -15.06 -13.36 2.39
CA PRO A 64 -16.50 -13.28 2.54
C PRO A 64 -17.03 -14.52 3.27
N ARG A 65 -17.52 -14.35 4.51
CA ARG A 65 -17.98 -15.45 5.40
C ARG A 65 -19.06 -16.37 4.81
N MET A 66 -19.81 -15.89 3.82
CA MET A 66 -20.90 -16.64 3.17
C MET A 66 -20.44 -17.53 2.01
N ILE A 67 -19.17 -17.46 1.62
CA ILE A 67 -18.62 -18.28 0.55
C ILE A 67 -18.14 -19.60 1.15
N PRO A 68 -18.62 -20.76 0.64
CA PRO A 68 -18.13 -22.06 1.08
C PRO A 68 -16.61 -22.18 0.89
N SER A 69 -15.89 -22.67 1.91
CA SER A 69 -14.42 -22.81 1.89
C SER A 69 -13.93 -23.57 0.66
N GLN A 70 -14.69 -24.57 0.21
CA GLN A 70 -14.35 -25.40 -0.95
C GLN A 70 -14.18 -24.57 -2.24
N LYS A 71 -14.87 -23.43 -2.34
CA LYS A 71 -14.87 -22.49 -3.47
C LYS A 71 -14.05 -21.24 -3.22
N LEU A 72 -13.36 -21.13 -2.09
CA LEU A 72 -12.57 -19.96 -1.73
C LEU A 72 -11.08 -20.27 -1.95
N ALA A 73 -10.35 -19.33 -2.54
CA ALA A 73 -8.90 -19.32 -2.56
C ALA A 73 -8.36 -17.93 -2.21
N LEU A 74 -7.13 -17.87 -1.71
CA LEU A 74 -6.47 -16.62 -1.34
C LEU A 74 -5.36 -16.29 -2.34
N LEU A 75 -5.36 -15.07 -2.85
CA LEU A 75 -4.34 -14.56 -3.78
C LEU A 75 -4.13 -13.07 -3.50
N PRO A 76 -2.94 -12.65 -3.03
CA PRO A 76 -2.66 -11.24 -2.81
C PRO A 76 -2.66 -10.46 -4.12
N SER A 77 -2.90 -9.15 -4.04
CA SER A 77 -2.64 -8.22 -5.13
C SER A 77 -1.15 -8.16 -5.47
N SER A 78 -0.84 -8.15 -6.76
CA SER A 78 0.54 -8.08 -7.23
C SER A 78 0.99 -6.66 -7.53
N ILE A 79 2.31 -6.48 -7.57
CA ILE A 79 2.97 -5.27 -8.03
C ILE A 79 3.91 -5.67 -9.16
N ASN A 80 3.94 -4.83 -10.19
CA ASN A 80 4.81 -5.03 -11.33
C ASN A 80 6.15 -4.34 -11.10
N TRP A 81 7.19 -5.10 -10.78
CA TRP A 81 8.54 -4.58 -10.56
C TRP A 81 9.17 -3.89 -11.79
N LEU A 82 8.62 -4.11 -12.98
CA LEU A 82 9.12 -3.59 -14.26
C LEU A 82 8.24 -2.48 -14.86
N ASP A 83 7.17 -2.06 -14.17
CA ASP A 83 6.30 -0.97 -14.63
C ASP A 83 6.95 0.41 -14.47
N GLY A 84 6.22 1.46 -14.88
CA GLY A 84 6.67 2.84 -14.71
C GLY A 84 6.94 3.25 -13.26
N GLN A 85 6.25 2.64 -12.30
CA GLN A 85 6.27 2.97 -10.87
C GLN A 85 7.44 2.29 -10.14
N ASN A 86 7.97 1.19 -10.67
CA ASN A 86 8.92 0.34 -9.95
C ASN A 86 10.21 0.02 -10.71
N LYS A 87 10.22 0.12 -12.04
CA LYS A 87 11.44 -0.15 -12.81
C LYS A 87 12.60 0.71 -12.29
N ARG A 88 13.79 0.14 -12.26
CA ARG A 88 14.99 0.88 -11.85
C ARG A 88 15.18 2.08 -12.78
N LEU A 89 15.28 3.28 -12.18
CA LEU A 89 15.61 4.50 -12.89
C LEU A 89 17.13 4.73 -12.84
N SER A 90 17.68 5.29 -13.92
CA SER A 90 19.05 5.81 -13.89
C SER A 90 19.11 7.08 -13.04
N ASP A 91 20.31 7.52 -12.67
CA ASP A 91 20.49 8.75 -11.90
C ASP A 91 20.04 9.98 -12.73
N GLU A 92 20.23 9.97 -14.03
CA GLU A 92 19.79 11.03 -14.95
C GLU A 92 18.26 11.08 -15.04
N ALA A 93 17.61 9.93 -15.20
CA ALA A 93 16.14 9.85 -15.22
C ALA A 93 15.57 10.31 -13.87
N THR A 94 16.17 9.86 -12.76
CA THR A 94 15.79 10.30 -11.41
C THR A 94 15.89 11.83 -11.29
N ALA A 95 17.04 12.41 -11.68
CA ALA A 95 17.28 13.85 -11.61
C ALA A 95 16.35 14.65 -12.52
N PHE A 96 15.97 14.10 -13.68
CA PHE A 96 14.99 14.69 -14.58
C PHE A 96 13.62 14.81 -13.90
N TYR A 97 13.08 13.71 -13.35
CA TYR A 97 11.76 13.72 -12.73
C TYR A 97 11.69 14.57 -11.45
N HIS A 98 12.76 14.60 -10.66
CA HIS A 98 12.88 15.52 -9.52
C HIS A 98 12.83 16.99 -9.95
N ARG A 99 13.50 17.34 -11.05
CA ARG A 99 13.50 18.70 -11.59
C ARG A 99 12.15 19.09 -12.17
N ASP A 100 11.51 18.17 -12.90
CA ASP A 100 10.17 18.38 -13.45
C ASP A 100 9.15 18.61 -12.32
N PHE A 101 9.23 17.80 -11.25
CA PHE A 101 8.42 18.02 -10.04
C PHE A 101 8.73 19.35 -9.35
N ALA A 102 10.00 19.76 -9.25
CA ALA A 102 10.36 21.06 -8.71
C ALA A 102 9.78 22.22 -9.54
N HIS A 103 9.78 22.11 -10.88
CA HIS A 103 9.13 23.09 -11.75
C HIS A 103 7.61 23.13 -11.56
N LEU A 104 6.95 21.99 -11.33
CA LEU A 104 5.55 21.94 -10.97
C LEU A 104 5.28 22.72 -9.66
N CYS A 105 6.08 22.46 -8.62
CA CYS A 105 5.99 23.19 -7.35
C CYS A 105 6.20 24.71 -7.53
N GLN A 106 7.21 25.11 -8.31
CA GLN A 106 7.49 26.52 -8.61
C GLN A 106 6.30 27.19 -9.32
N ARG A 107 5.70 26.54 -10.32
CA ARG A 107 4.52 27.04 -11.04
C ARG A 107 3.30 27.20 -10.12
N GLN A 108 3.20 26.39 -9.08
CA GLN A 108 2.13 26.48 -8.08
C GLN A 108 2.44 27.47 -6.95
N GLY A 109 3.63 28.08 -6.94
CA GLY A 109 4.08 29.00 -5.89
C GLY A 109 4.27 28.32 -4.53
N ILE A 110 4.66 27.04 -4.51
CA ILE A 110 4.93 26.28 -3.29
C ILE A 110 6.42 25.93 -3.15
N PRO A 111 6.88 25.61 -1.93
CA PRO A 111 8.20 25.04 -1.73
C PRO A 111 8.41 23.77 -2.55
N HIS A 112 9.67 23.47 -2.86
CA HIS A 112 10.09 22.27 -3.57
C HIS A 112 11.18 21.55 -2.78
N LEU A 113 11.38 20.27 -3.08
CA LEU A 113 12.48 19.50 -2.53
C LEU A 113 13.82 20.06 -3.00
N VAL A 114 14.78 20.15 -2.09
CA VAL A 114 16.18 20.52 -2.34
C VAL A 114 17.01 19.25 -2.52
N TYR A 115 16.49 18.27 -3.26
CA TYR A 115 17.18 17.04 -3.59
C TYR A 115 18.27 17.29 -4.66
N PRO A 116 19.46 16.68 -4.57
CA PRO A 116 19.91 15.70 -3.58
C PRO A 116 20.63 16.29 -2.35
N ARG A 117 20.56 17.61 -2.12
CA ARG A 117 21.29 18.25 -1.00
C ARG A 117 20.64 18.02 0.36
N ARG A 118 19.34 17.75 0.39
CA ARG A 118 18.56 17.46 1.59
C ARG A 118 17.80 16.17 1.37
N ASP A 119 17.86 15.31 2.38
CA ASP A 119 17.00 14.14 2.46
C ASP A 119 15.55 14.55 2.70
N TYR A 120 14.63 13.63 2.42
CA TYR A 120 13.22 13.88 2.65
C TYR A 120 12.46 12.63 3.04
N ILE A 121 11.40 12.88 3.79
CA ILE A 121 10.38 11.91 4.16
C ILE A 121 9.23 12.09 3.19
N ILE A 122 8.63 10.99 2.72
CA ILE A 122 7.49 11.03 1.80
C ILE A 122 6.27 10.33 2.40
N GLN A 123 5.10 10.92 2.23
CA GLN A 123 3.82 10.23 2.38
C GLN A 123 3.00 10.44 1.12
N ILE A 124 2.53 9.35 0.54
CA ILE A 124 1.58 9.38 -0.57
C ILE A 124 0.29 8.76 -0.07
N THR A 125 -0.80 9.52 -0.11
CA THR A 125 -2.12 9.03 0.27
C THR A 125 -3.01 8.90 -0.96
N ASP A 126 -4.03 8.06 -0.85
CA ASP A 126 -5.24 8.25 -1.65
C ASP A 126 -5.92 9.56 -1.22
N SER A 127 -6.87 10.02 -2.02
CA SER A 127 -7.44 11.36 -1.92
C SER A 127 -8.32 11.62 -0.70
N ASP A 128 -8.46 10.66 0.22
CA ASP A 128 -9.41 10.69 1.34
C ASP A 128 -8.76 10.74 2.74
N SER A 129 -7.44 10.95 2.86
CA SER A 129 -6.76 10.90 4.16
C SER A 129 -6.13 12.23 4.60
N GLU A 130 -6.94 13.30 4.68
CA GLU A 130 -6.50 14.57 5.28
C GLU A 130 -5.96 14.36 6.70
N THR A 131 -6.58 13.45 7.46
CA THR A 131 -6.12 13.07 8.80
C THR A 131 -4.71 12.47 8.79
N ALA A 132 -4.40 11.54 7.89
CA ALA A 132 -3.05 10.98 7.81
C ALA A 132 -2.01 12.03 7.39
N MET A 133 -2.37 12.99 6.53
CA MET A 133 -1.48 14.09 6.20
C MET A 133 -1.23 15.00 7.41
N GLN A 134 -2.27 15.34 8.19
CA GLN A 134 -2.13 16.12 9.42
C GLN A 134 -1.25 15.40 10.44
N ASP A 135 -1.40 14.08 10.59
CA ASP A 135 -0.62 13.26 11.52
C ASP A 135 0.85 13.20 11.08
N ALA A 136 1.12 13.09 9.76
CA ALA A 136 2.47 13.17 9.22
C ALA A 136 3.12 14.54 9.48
N ILE A 137 2.39 15.64 9.33
CA ILE A 137 2.87 17.00 9.65
C ILE A 137 3.20 17.12 11.12
N ALA A 138 2.31 16.65 12.01
CA ALA A 138 2.51 16.72 13.44
C ALA A 138 3.72 15.89 13.90
N ALA A 139 3.88 14.68 13.37
CA ALA A 139 5.03 13.82 13.67
C ALA A 139 6.33 14.41 13.13
N PHE A 140 6.32 14.95 11.91
CA PHE A 140 7.48 15.65 11.36
C PHE A 140 7.84 16.89 12.19
N ALA A 141 6.86 17.65 12.66
CA ALA A 141 7.11 18.82 13.51
C ALA A 141 7.74 18.42 14.86
N LEU A 142 7.25 17.32 15.46
CA LEU A 142 7.83 16.77 16.68
C LEU A 142 9.27 16.33 16.44
N PHE A 143 9.51 15.58 15.36
CA PHE A 143 10.86 15.16 14.94
C PHE A 143 11.78 16.38 14.72
N ARG A 144 11.36 17.38 13.94
CA ARG A 144 12.19 18.56 13.64
C ARG A 144 12.56 19.36 14.89
N ARG A 145 11.70 19.40 15.90
CA ARG A 145 11.87 20.22 17.11
C ARG A 145 12.52 19.49 18.28
N GLN A 146 12.35 18.16 18.38
CA GLN A 146 12.71 17.39 19.58
C GLN A 146 13.65 16.21 19.31
N SER A 147 13.91 15.85 18.05
CA SER A 147 14.79 14.73 17.72
C SER A 147 16.25 15.03 18.05
N ARG A 148 17.00 13.98 18.39
CA ARG A 148 18.45 14.08 18.62
C ARG A 148 19.17 14.37 17.31
N TYR A 149 18.72 13.76 16.21
CA TYR A 149 19.29 13.99 14.89
C TYR A 149 19.23 15.46 14.46
N CYS A 150 18.09 16.13 14.63
CA CYS A 150 17.96 17.54 14.25
C CYS A 150 18.65 18.50 15.23
N SER A 151 19.01 18.04 16.43
CA SER A 151 19.62 18.89 17.45
C SER A 151 21.00 19.36 16.99
N GLY A 152 21.19 20.67 16.89
CA GLY A 152 22.45 21.28 16.44
C GLY A 152 22.63 21.36 14.92
N LEU A 153 21.70 20.83 14.13
CA LEU A 153 21.70 20.99 12.67
C LEU A 153 21.04 22.31 12.25
N SER A 154 21.56 22.93 11.19
CA SER A 154 20.89 24.06 10.57
C SER A 154 19.65 23.59 9.79
N VAL A 155 18.72 24.53 9.51
CA VAL A 155 17.53 24.24 8.69
C VAL A 155 17.90 23.63 7.34
N GLN A 156 19.02 24.04 6.74
CA GLN A 156 19.48 23.53 5.45
C GLN A 156 20.04 22.10 5.51
N GLN A 157 20.42 21.62 6.69
CA GLN A 157 20.96 20.27 6.89
C GLN A 157 19.89 19.26 7.30
N THR A 158 18.76 19.75 7.81
CA THR A 158 17.65 18.91 8.26
C THR A 158 16.75 18.47 7.10
N PRO A 159 16.04 17.34 7.20
CA PRO A 159 15.27 16.81 6.09
C PRO A 159 13.99 17.60 5.82
N GLN A 160 13.39 17.36 4.65
CA GLN A 160 12.09 17.91 4.23
C GLN A 160 10.97 16.87 4.33
N LEU A 161 9.72 17.32 4.34
CA LEU A 161 8.54 16.45 4.26
C LEU A 161 7.81 16.68 2.93
N LEU A 162 7.60 15.61 2.17
CA LEU A 162 6.80 15.62 0.95
C LEU A 162 5.48 14.87 1.19
N LEU A 163 4.37 15.58 1.04
CA LEU A 163 3.01 15.05 1.12
C LEU A 163 2.36 15.13 -0.24
N CYS A 164 2.01 13.96 -0.76
CA CYS A 164 1.46 13.79 -2.09
C CYS A 164 0.12 13.07 -2.05
N SER A 165 -0.77 13.40 -3.00
CA SER A 165 -1.87 12.50 -3.36
C SER A 165 -1.58 11.88 -4.72
N TYR A 166 -1.94 10.62 -4.85
CA TYR A 166 -1.99 9.98 -6.15
C TYR A 166 -3.38 10.25 -6.77
N PRO A 167 -3.47 10.80 -8.00
CA PRO A 167 -4.75 11.00 -8.65
C PRO A 167 -5.39 9.62 -8.92
N SER A 168 -6.41 9.27 -8.14
CA SER A 168 -7.23 8.09 -8.45
C SER A 168 -8.16 8.41 -9.63
N ALA A 169 -8.50 7.40 -10.43
CA ALA A 169 -9.39 7.54 -11.58
C ALA A 169 -10.81 8.07 -11.24
N HIS A 170 -11.14 8.17 -9.94
CA HIS A 170 -12.47 8.55 -9.45
C HIS A 170 -12.56 10.01 -8.95
N GLU A 171 -11.47 10.78 -9.01
CA GLU A 171 -11.42 12.12 -8.43
C GLU A 171 -11.65 13.26 -9.44
N ARG A 172 -12.59 14.16 -9.12
CA ARG A 172 -12.81 15.44 -9.83
C ARG A 172 -12.50 16.68 -8.96
N SER A 173 -12.11 16.54 -7.69
CA SER A 173 -12.10 17.66 -6.71
C SER A 173 -10.84 17.85 -5.83
N GLY A 174 -9.82 16.99 -5.87
CA GLY A 174 -8.68 17.01 -4.93
C GLY A 174 -7.91 18.34 -4.80
N GLY A 175 -7.92 19.20 -5.81
CA GLY A 175 -7.18 20.47 -5.80
C GLY A 175 -7.62 21.48 -4.71
N GLN A 176 -8.85 21.41 -4.19
CA GLN A 176 -9.29 22.32 -3.11
C GLN A 176 -8.80 21.89 -1.73
N SER A 177 -8.73 20.59 -1.45
CA SER A 177 -8.29 20.06 -0.15
C SER A 177 -6.84 20.39 0.13
N PHE A 178 -5.96 20.28 -0.87
CA PHE A 178 -4.54 20.64 -0.76
C PHE A 178 -4.32 22.12 -0.41
N LYS A 179 -5.09 23.02 -1.02
CA LYS A 179 -4.99 24.46 -0.71
C LYS A 179 -5.44 24.76 0.71
N ARG A 180 -6.53 24.13 1.17
CA ARG A 180 -7.04 24.29 2.55
C ARG A 180 -6.04 23.78 3.58
N LEU A 181 -5.54 22.55 3.39
CA LEU A 181 -4.53 21.98 4.26
C LEU A 181 -3.30 22.89 4.32
N ARG A 182 -2.87 23.43 3.16
CA ARG A 182 -1.74 24.36 3.09
C ARG A 182 -1.90 25.61 3.92
N ILE A 183 -3.06 26.25 3.81
CA ILE A 183 -3.38 27.45 4.57
C ILE A 183 -3.43 27.14 6.07
N SER A 184 -4.06 26.03 6.46
CA SER A 184 -4.16 25.63 7.87
C SER A 184 -2.77 25.37 8.47
N PHE A 185 -1.95 24.53 7.84
CA PHE A 185 -0.67 24.15 8.46
C PHE A 185 0.34 25.31 8.48
N THR A 186 0.31 26.20 7.48
CA THR A 186 1.22 27.37 7.48
C THR A 186 0.97 28.27 8.68
N LYS A 187 -0.27 28.28 9.19
CA LYS A 187 -0.64 28.99 10.43
C LYS A 187 -0.16 28.25 11.67
N ASP A 188 -0.30 26.93 11.69
CA ASP A 188 0.00 26.10 12.86
C ASP A 188 1.52 25.82 13.04
N TYR A 189 2.27 25.79 11.94
CA TYR A 189 3.71 25.48 11.88
C TYR A 189 4.49 26.45 10.96
N PRO A 190 4.51 27.75 11.27
CA PRO A 190 5.11 28.77 10.39
C PRO A 190 6.62 28.58 10.19
N ASP A 191 7.32 28.03 11.20
CA ASP A 191 8.74 27.69 11.18
C ASP A 191 9.08 26.58 10.17
N LEU A 192 8.13 25.65 9.92
CA LEU A 192 8.32 24.50 9.05
C LEU A 192 7.73 24.70 7.64
N ALA A 193 7.10 25.84 7.39
CA ALA A 193 6.33 26.07 6.16
C ALA A 193 7.15 25.94 4.87
N LYS A 194 8.47 26.17 4.93
CA LYS A 194 9.38 26.02 3.78
C LYS A 194 9.91 24.59 3.61
N ASP A 195 9.78 23.75 4.64
CA ASP A 195 10.30 22.38 4.67
C ASP A 195 9.21 21.33 4.40
N ILE A 196 7.93 21.73 4.44
CA ILE A 196 6.78 20.86 4.14
C ILE A 196 6.25 21.20 2.75
N ILE A 197 6.39 20.25 1.82
CA ILE A 197 5.87 20.32 0.45
C ILE A 197 4.57 19.54 0.41
N ILE A 198 3.46 20.20 0.07
CA ILE A 198 2.18 19.53 -0.15
C ILE A 198 1.73 19.80 -1.59
N SER A 199 1.75 18.75 -2.42
CA SER A 199 1.41 18.87 -3.85
C SER A 199 0.82 17.57 -4.41
N PRO A 200 -0.22 17.62 -5.28
CA PRO A 200 -0.65 16.44 -6.00
C PRO A 200 0.47 15.96 -6.94
N LEU A 201 0.60 14.63 -7.09
CA LEU A 201 1.53 14.09 -8.07
C LEU A 201 1.04 14.41 -9.50
N PRO A 202 1.96 14.73 -10.43
CA PRO A 202 1.59 14.74 -11.84
C PRO A 202 1.17 13.32 -12.27
N PRO A 203 0.37 13.16 -13.34
CA PRO A 203 -0.04 11.86 -13.87
C PRO A 203 1.15 11.18 -14.59
N SER A 204 2.19 10.85 -13.82
CA SER A 204 3.41 10.21 -14.28
C SER A 204 3.87 9.19 -13.23
N ASP A 205 3.78 7.92 -13.61
CA ASP A 205 4.29 6.80 -12.81
C ASP A 205 5.79 6.97 -12.49
N GLN A 206 6.56 7.51 -13.42
CA GLN A 206 8.00 7.68 -13.25
C GLN A 206 8.34 8.81 -12.28
N THR A 207 7.52 9.86 -12.18
CA THR A 207 7.67 10.88 -11.14
C THR A 207 7.43 10.27 -9.76
N LEU A 208 6.36 9.47 -9.60
CA LEU A 208 6.14 8.70 -8.38
C LEU A 208 7.36 7.81 -8.06
N ASN A 209 7.84 7.04 -9.04
CA ASN A 209 8.98 6.17 -8.88
C ASN A 209 10.25 6.92 -8.44
N ALA A 210 10.56 8.05 -9.09
CA ALA A 210 11.75 8.85 -8.80
C ALA A 210 11.70 9.49 -7.40
N LEU A 211 10.52 9.99 -6.99
CA LEU A 211 10.31 10.57 -5.67
C LEU A 211 10.30 9.50 -4.58
N LEU A 212 9.69 8.33 -4.83
CA LEU A 212 9.66 7.27 -3.83
C LEU A 212 11.03 6.61 -3.67
N SER A 213 11.75 6.34 -4.77
CA SER A 213 13.05 5.65 -4.75
C SER A 213 14.18 6.43 -4.09
N ARG A 214 14.00 7.73 -3.88
CA ARG A 214 15.01 8.62 -3.27
C ARG A 214 14.58 9.21 -1.93
N ALA A 215 13.41 8.81 -1.42
CA ALA A 215 13.01 9.17 -0.08
C ALA A 215 13.88 8.42 0.94
N HIS A 216 14.19 9.07 2.05
CA HIS A 216 14.83 8.43 3.18
C HIS A 216 13.83 7.55 3.94
N ILE A 217 12.60 8.05 4.10
CA ILE A 217 11.54 7.35 4.83
C ILE A 217 10.24 7.47 4.05
N SER A 218 9.49 6.37 3.95
CA SER A 218 8.12 6.34 3.47
C SER A 218 7.15 6.22 4.65
N LEU A 219 6.10 7.05 4.68
CA LEU A 219 5.07 6.98 5.70
C LEU A 219 3.77 6.36 5.15
N ALA A 220 3.09 5.58 6.00
CA ALA A 220 1.76 5.04 5.72
C ALA A 220 0.87 5.17 6.97
N LEU A 221 0.45 6.41 7.25
CA LEU A 221 -0.29 6.76 8.48
C LEU A 221 -1.82 6.72 8.31
N SER A 222 -2.32 6.13 7.23
CA SER A 222 -3.75 5.92 7.05
C SER A 222 -4.25 4.77 7.94
N GLN A 223 -5.38 4.99 8.62
CA GLN A 223 -6.12 3.93 9.30
C GLN A 223 -7.02 3.14 8.35
N THR A 224 -7.04 3.49 7.05
CA THR A 224 -7.82 2.75 6.07
C THR A 224 -7.33 1.30 6.04
N PRO A 225 -8.25 0.34 6.08
CA PRO A 225 -7.84 -1.04 6.18
C PRO A 225 -7.57 -1.67 4.80
N SER A 226 -7.72 -0.88 3.74
CA SER A 226 -7.41 -1.27 2.36
C SER A 226 -5.92 -1.57 2.18
N PRO A 227 -5.55 -2.53 1.32
CA PRO A 227 -4.19 -2.72 0.86
C PRO A 227 -3.60 -1.42 0.31
N ASN A 228 -2.44 -1.02 0.84
CA ASN A 228 -1.67 0.09 0.28
C ASN A 228 -0.46 -0.47 -0.48
N PRO A 229 -0.50 -0.50 -1.83
CA PRO A 229 0.60 -1.03 -2.63
C PRO A 229 1.89 -0.21 -2.47
N LEU A 230 1.80 1.07 -2.08
CA LEU A 230 2.97 1.93 -1.90
C LEU A 230 3.90 1.44 -0.80
N VAL A 231 3.38 0.70 0.20
CA VAL A 231 4.22 0.10 1.25
C VAL A 231 5.17 -0.92 0.65
N ALA A 232 4.66 -1.93 -0.07
CA ALA A 232 5.52 -2.89 -0.76
C ALA A 232 6.39 -2.26 -1.85
N GLN A 233 5.91 -1.22 -2.56
CA GLN A 233 6.74 -0.49 -3.52
C GLN A 233 7.93 0.22 -2.87
N SER A 234 7.73 0.83 -1.69
CA SER A 234 8.81 1.45 -0.90
C SER A 234 9.81 0.42 -0.41
N LEU A 235 9.33 -0.69 0.16
CA LEU A 235 10.17 -1.79 0.62
C LEU A 235 11.02 -2.36 -0.53
N HIS A 236 10.44 -2.55 -1.72
CA HIS A 236 11.15 -3.05 -2.91
C HIS A 236 12.28 -2.11 -3.36
N LYS A 237 12.06 -0.80 -3.18
CA LYS A 237 13.05 0.24 -3.45
C LYS A 237 14.14 0.32 -2.38
N GLY A 238 13.98 -0.40 -1.26
CA GLY A 238 14.88 -0.34 -0.11
C GLY A 238 14.64 0.88 0.77
N VAL A 239 13.45 1.50 0.67
CA VAL A 239 13.06 2.66 1.48
C VAL A 239 12.29 2.16 2.71
N PRO A 240 12.82 2.35 3.93
CA PRO A 240 12.13 1.97 5.15
C PRO A 240 10.75 2.64 5.28
N CYS A 241 9.77 1.86 5.72
CA CYS A 241 8.40 2.31 5.93
C CYS A 241 8.09 2.49 7.42
N ILE A 242 7.49 3.63 7.80
CA ILE A 242 6.83 3.80 9.11
C ILE A 242 5.32 3.84 8.85
N ALA A 243 4.59 2.90 9.46
CA ALA A 243 3.17 2.74 9.22
C ALA A 243 2.39 2.52 10.52
N LEU A 244 1.10 2.88 10.53
CA LEU A 244 0.22 2.45 11.61
C LEU A 244 0.00 0.93 11.53
N HIS A 245 -0.17 0.29 12.68
CA HIS A 245 -0.40 -1.15 12.78
C HIS A 245 -1.83 -1.52 12.35
N THR A 246 -2.05 -1.57 11.04
CA THR A 246 -3.25 -2.14 10.41
C THR A 246 -2.97 -3.56 9.92
N PRO A 247 -3.99 -4.43 9.73
CA PRO A 247 -3.79 -5.76 9.15
C PRO A 247 -3.06 -5.72 7.80
N SER A 248 -3.41 -4.74 6.95
CA SER A 248 -2.80 -4.51 5.64
C SER A 248 -1.31 -4.14 5.72
N ASN A 249 -0.94 -3.25 6.65
CA ASN A 249 0.46 -2.86 6.83
C ASN A 249 1.27 -3.98 7.50
N ALA A 250 0.71 -4.64 8.52
CA ALA A 250 1.35 -5.76 9.22
C ALA A 250 1.58 -6.98 8.31
N PHE A 251 0.77 -7.13 7.26
CA PHE A 251 0.96 -8.15 6.23
C PHE A 251 2.20 -7.91 5.35
N GLN A 252 2.63 -6.64 5.21
CA GLN A 252 3.74 -6.24 4.34
C GLN A 252 5.02 -5.89 5.12
N ILE A 253 4.91 -5.36 6.34
CA ILE A 253 6.03 -4.85 7.14
C ILE A 253 6.32 -5.81 8.29
N GLN A 254 7.58 -6.22 8.42
CA GLN A 254 8.11 -6.88 9.61
C GLN A 254 8.67 -5.81 10.54
N HIS A 255 7.98 -5.55 11.65
CA HIS A 255 8.34 -4.51 12.62
C HIS A 255 9.81 -4.63 13.06
N SER A 256 10.54 -3.51 13.05
CA SER A 256 11.96 -3.39 13.37
C SER A 256 12.91 -4.20 12.47
N ARG A 257 12.43 -4.83 11.40
CA ARG A 257 13.26 -5.55 10.41
C ARG A 257 13.21 -4.91 9.03
N SER A 258 12.02 -4.77 8.44
CA SER A 258 11.84 -4.12 7.13
C SER A 258 11.20 -2.73 7.24
N GLY A 259 10.65 -2.38 8.40
CA GLY A 259 10.00 -1.11 8.68
C GLY A 259 9.53 -1.04 10.12
N PHE A 260 8.82 0.04 10.48
CA PHE A 260 8.19 0.20 11.78
C PHE A 260 6.68 0.18 11.69
N LEU A 261 6.08 -0.57 12.60
CA LEU A 261 4.64 -0.58 12.86
C LEU A 261 4.36 0.12 14.18
N VAL A 262 3.57 1.18 14.13
CA VAL A 262 3.14 1.98 15.29
C VAL A 262 1.84 1.40 15.84
N GLN A 263 1.86 0.97 17.09
CA GLN A 263 0.68 0.44 17.77
C GLN A 263 -0.30 1.58 18.07
N VAL A 264 -1.53 1.46 17.59
CA VAL A 264 -2.56 2.49 17.77
C VAL A 264 -3.01 2.47 19.23
N SER A 265 -2.61 3.50 19.98
CA SER A 265 -2.87 3.63 21.41
C SER A 265 -3.47 4.98 21.78
N GLY A 266 -3.27 5.99 20.94
CA GLY A 266 -3.85 7.31 21.07
C GLY A 266 -3.07 8.31 20.23
N LYS A 267 -3.77 9.29 19.64
CA LYS A 267 -3.20 10.17 18.62
C LYS A 267 -1.84 10.81 18.98
N SER A 268 -1.69 11.30 20.20
CA SER A 268 -0.43 11.91 20.66
C SER A 268 0.71 10.90 20.79
N ALA A 269 0.41 9.71 21.33
CA ALA A 269 1.39 8.63 21.48
C ALA A 269 1.82 8.08 20.11
N ASP A 270 0.86 7.91 19.19
CA ASP A 270 1.11 7.44 17.83
C ASP A 270 2.03 8.43 17.08
N ILE A 271 1.75 9.74 17.16
CA ILE A 271 2.59 10.81 16.60
C ILE A 271 4.00 10.80 17.21
N GLY A 272 4.09 10.61 18.53
CA GLY A 272 5.35 10.48 19.25
C GLY A 272 6.22 9.32 18.75
N ALA A 273 5.61 8.14 18.62
CA ALA A 273 6.29 6.95 18.12
C ALA A 273 6.78 7.12 16.68
N VAL A 274 5.98 7.75 15.80
CA VAL A 274 6.40 8.05 14.42
C VAL A 274 7.63 8.94 14.41
N ALA A 275 7.67 10.00 15.22
CA ALA A 275 8.81 10.91 15.30
C ALA A 275 10.07 10.22 15.88
N GLU A 276 9.90 9.34 16.86
CA GLU A 276 11.00 8.54 17.41
C GLU A 276 11.59 7.60 16.37
N TYR A 277 10.75 6.93 15.56
CA TYR A 277 11.23 6.11 14.46
C TYR A 277 11.90 6.91 13.34
N MET A 278 11.48 8.16 13.10
CA MET A 278 12.23 9.09 12.24
C MET A 278 13.62 9.40 12.82
N ASP A 279 13.72 9.72 14.12
CA ASP A 279 15.01 9.95 14.80
C ASP A 279 15.93 8.72 14.68
N ALA A 280 15.38 7.53 14.86
CA ALA A 280 16.15 6.29 14.73
C ALA A 280 16.67 6.06 13.30
N LEU A 281 15.87 6.33 12.27
CA LEU A 281 16.28 6.09 10.87
C LEU A 281 17.22 7.17 10.31
N PHE A 282 17.18 8.38 10.85
CA PHE A 282 18.14 9.42 10.47
C PHE A 282 19.40 9.39 11.35
N GLY A 283 19.30 8.96 12.60
CA GLY A 283 20.42 8.95 13.55
C GLY A 283 21.28 7.69 13.55
N ASP A 284 20.86 6.63 12.87
CA ASP A 284 21.54 5.33 12.83
C ASP A 284 21.57 4.79 11.39
N ASP A 285 22.68 5.06 10.70
CA ASP A 285 22.89 4.65 9.31
C ASP A 285 22.90 3.12 9.15
N GLU A 286 23.51 2.38 10.08
CA GLU A 286 23.56 0.91 10.03
C GLU A 286 22.14 0.35 10.06
N ARG A 287 21.32 0.83 11.00
CA ARG A 287 19.92 0.45 11.09
C ARG A 287 19.12 0.82 9.84
N TYR A 288 19.35 2.00 9.27
CA TYR A 288 18.71 2.43 8.03
C TYR A 288 19.04 1.48 6.87
N TYR A 289 20.32 1.20 6.63
CA TYR A 289 20.77 0.36 5.52
C TYR A 289 20.34 -1.09 5.69
N ASP A 290 20.44 -1.65 6.89
CA ASP A 290 19.99 -3.01 7.19
C ASP A 290 18.49 -3.14 6.95
N MET A 291 17.70 -2.16 7.43
CA MET A 291 16.25 -2.16 7.24
C MET A 291 15.86 -2.06 5.77
N GLY A 292 16.53 -1.18 5.00
CA GLY A 292 16.33 -1.07 3.56
C GLY A 292 16.70 -2.36 2.81
N TYR A 293 17.80 -3.02 3.21
CA TYR A 293 18.24 -4.29 2.64
C TYR A 293 17.23 -5.42 2.92
N TYR A 294 16.80 -5.56 4.18
CA TYR A 294 15.77 -6.52 4.57
C TYR A 294 14.42 -6.23 3.91
N GLY A 295 14.05 -4.96 3.74
CA GLY A 295 12.84 -4.57 3.01
C GLY A 295 12.87 -5.00 1.55
N ARG A 296 14.00 -4.77 0.86
CA ARG A 296 14.15 -5.15 -0.56
C ARG A 296 14.14 -6.66 -0.77
N LEU A 297 14.86 -7.41 0.04
CA LEU A 297 14.93 -8.87 -0.10
C LEU A 297 13.76 -9.60 0.53
N GLY A 298 13.05 -8.96 1.47
CA GLY A 298 11.95 -9.53 2.23
C GLY A 298 10.59 -9.48 1.54
N ILE A 299 10.54 -9.22 0.23
CA ILE A 299 9.31 -9.29 -0.56
C ILE A 299 9.21 -10.64 -1.25
N SER A 300 8.13 -11.35 -0.96
CA SER A 300 7.81 -12.63 -1.60
C SER A 300 7.49 -12.45 -3.08
N ASP A 301 7.98 -13.37 -3.92
CA ASP A 301 7.66 -13.42 -5.35
C ASP A 301 6.16 -13.59 -5.62
N GLU A 302 5.40 -14.08 -4.62
CA GLU A 302 3.95 -14.20 -4.69
C GLU A 302 3.24 -12.84 -4.86
N ASN A 303 3.90 -11.74 -4.49
CA ASN A 303 3.43 -10.37 -4.69
C ASN A 303 3.89 -9.75 -6.02
N SER A 304 4.61 -10.50 -6.85
CA SER A 304 5.05 -10.01 -8.17
C SER A 304 4.03 -10.35 -9.25
N THR A 305 3.98 -9.56 -10.33
CA THR A 305 3.17 -9.91 -11.52
C THR A 305 3.54 -11.27 -12.11
N VAL A 306 4.80 -11.70 -11.98
CA VAL A 306 5.26 -13.03 -12.43
C VAL A 306 4.66 -14.12 -11.54
N GLY A 307 4.70 -13.94 -10.22
CA GLY A 307 4.12 -14.89 -9.28
C GLY A 307 2.60 -14.98 -9.40
N GLU A 308 1.94 -13.84 -9.66
CA GLU A 308 0.52 -13.80 -9.95
C GLU A 308 0.17 -14.49 -11.27
N ALA A 309 0.98 -14.33 -12.32
CA ALA A 309 0.80 -15.07 -13.57
C ALA A 309 0.90 -16.58 -13.35
N LEU A 310 1.84 -17.05 -12.53
CA LEU A 310 1.95 -18.46 -12.13
C LEU A 310 0.69 -18.94 -11.41
N CYS A 311 0.16 -18.16 -10.47
CA CYS A 311 -1.08 -18.46 -9.78
C CYS A 311 -2.26 -18.59 -10.76
N TRP A 312 -2.39 -17.67 -11.72
CA TRP A 312 -3.46 -17.73 -12.72
C TRP A 312 -3.32 -18.92 -13.67
N MET A 313 -2.12 -19.25 -14.12
CA MET A 313 -1.86 -20.44 -14.94
C MET A 313 -2.25 -21.71 -14.19
N TYR A 314 -1.89 -21.81 -12.91
CA TYR A 314 -2.31 -22.92 -12.05
C TYR A 314 -3.83 -23.01 -11.94
N LEU A 315 -4.51 -21.91 -11.64
CA LEU A 315 -5.96 -21.90 -11.54
C LEU A 315 -6.63 -22.28 -12.87
N PHE A 316 -6.11 -21.82 -14.00
CA PHE A 316 -6.63 -22.18 -15.31
C PHE A 316 -6.54 -23.69 -15.53
N ASP A 317 -5.36 -24.29 -15.34
CA ASP A 317 -5.15 -25.74 -15.41
C ASP A 317 -6.15 -26.51 -14.52
N ARG A 318 -6.28 -26.10 -13.25
CA ARG A 318 -7.17 -26.76 -12.29
C ARG A 318 -8.65 -26.63 -12.63
N MET A 319 -9.07 -25.52 -13.22
CA MET A 319 -10.47 -25.27 -13.55
C MET A 319 -10.89 -25.92 -14.87
N THR A 320 -9.94 -26.17 -15.79
CA THR A 320 -10.20 -26.86 -17.06
C THR A 320 -9.96 -28.38 -16.99
N GLY A 321 -9.25 -28.86 -15.97
CA GLY A 321 -8.98 -30.28 -15.78
C GLY A 321 -10.21 -31.09 -15.36
N GLU A 322 -10.14 -32.42 -15.55
CA GLU A 322 -11.23 -33.35 -15.22
C GLU A 322 -11.48 -33.47 -13.70
N ARG A 323 -10.49 -33.10 -12.88
CA ARG A 323 -10.58 -33.19 -11.41
C ARG A 323 -11.06 -31.86 -10.81
N LYS A 324 -12.27 -31.88 -10.25
CA LYS A 324 -12.78 -30.78 -9.43
C LYS A 324 -12.01 -30.71 -8.11
N LEU A 325 -11.09 -29.74 -8.01
CA LEU A 325 -10.38 -29.45 -6.77
C LEU A 325 -11.24 -28.62 -5.81
N ARG A 326 -11.06 -28.90 -4.52
CA ARG A 326 -11.54 -28.04 -3.42
C ARG A 326 -10.39 -27.14 -3.01
N PHE A 327 -10.61 -25.84 -3.02
CA PHE A 327 -9.58 -24.85 -2.73
C PHE A 327 -9.40 -24.62 -1.23
N GLU A 328 -10.45 -24.85 -0.44
CA GLU A 328 -10.45 -24.81 1.04
C GLU A 328 -9.83 -23.54 1.63
N GLY A 329 -9.98 -22.41 0.95
CA GLY A 329 -9.44 -21.13 1.38
C GLY A 329 -7.92 -21.05 1.38
N ARG A 330 -7.23 -21.96 0.69
CA ARG A 330 -5.77 -22.01 0.66
C ARG A 330 -5.19 -20.92 -0.25
N GLY A 331 -3.95 -20.53 0.03
CA GLY A 331 -3.17 -19.66 -0.84
C GLY A 331 -2.91 -20.30 -2.19
N VAL A 332 -3.25 -19.61 -3.28
CA VAL A 332 -3.07 -20.11 -4.65
C VAL A 332 -1.59 -20.36 -4.95
N TRP A 333 -0.70 -19.48 -4.48
CA TRP A 333 0.75 -19.62 -4.59
C TRP A 333 1.25 -20.95 -4.02
N ASP A 334 0.82 -21.28 -2.81
CA ASP A 334 1.20 -22.52 -2.13
C ASP A 334 0.70 -23.75 -2.89
N MET A 335 -0.57 -23.71 -3.33
CA MET A 335 -1.16 -24.80 -4.10
C MET A 335 -0.45 -25.01 -5.44
N ALA A 336 -0.05 -23.93 -6.12
CA ALA A 336 0.67 -23.99 -7.38
C ALA A 336 2.06 -24.61 -7.21
N ARG A 337 2.80 -24.17 -6.18
CA ARG A 337 4.12 -24.71 -5.84
C ARG A 337 4.06 -26.19 -5.44
N GLU A 338 3.11 -26.56 -4.60
CA GLU A 338 2.88 -27.96 -4.23
C GLU A 338 2.53 -28.82 -5.45
N GLY A 339 1.70 -28.30 -6.35
CA GLY A 339 1.33 -28.97 -7.60
C GLY A 339 2.53 -29.20 -8.53
N ALA A 340 3.55 -28.35 -8.47
CA ALA A 340 4.80 -28.48 -9.21
C ALA A 340 5.87 -29.31 -8.48
N GLY A 341 5.59 -29.82 -7.28
CA GLY A 341 6.56 -30.54 -6.45
C GLY A 341 7.59 -29.66 -5.73
N GLU A 342 7.47 -28.34 -5.86
CA GLU A 342 8.39 -27.34 -5.29
C GLU A 342 7.88 -26.81 -3.95
N ARG A 343 7.74 -27.72 -2.98
CA ARG A 343 7.28 -27.37 -1.63
C ARG A 343 8.19 -26.33 -0.97
N ARG A 344 7.59 -25.59 -0.03
CA ARG A 344 8.22 -24.50 0.73
C ARG A 344 9.61 -24.86 1.26
N ARG A 345 10.57 -23.96 1.08
CA ARG A 345 11.94 -24.10 1.59
C ARG A 345 12.14 -23.13 2.75
N ARG A 346 12.98 -23.49 3.72
CA ARG A 346 13.22 -22.68 4.94
C ARG A 346 13.76 -21.27 4.67
N ALA A 347 14.39 -21.05 3.52
CA ALA A 347 14.94 -19.77 3.12
C ALA A 347 13.96 -18.89 2.32
N ASP A 348 12.77 -19.40 2.00
CA ASP A 348 11.80 -18.67 1.21
C ASP A 348 11.23 -17.51 2.04
N VAL A 349 11.09 -16.36 1.38
CA VAL A 349 10.38 -15.21 1.93
C VAL A 349 8.90 -15.45 1.71
N GLU A 350 8.12 -15.53 2.79
CA GLU A 350 6.70 -15.87 2.75
C GLU A 350 5.86 -14.77 3.38
N LEU A 351 4.67 -14.54 2.82
CA LEU A 351 3.67 -13.72 3.48
C LEU A 351 2.98 -14.50 4.62
N PRO A 352 2.52 -13.81 5.68
CA PRO A 352 1.76 -14.43 6.75
C PRO A 352 0.57 -15.24 6.22
N ARG A 353 0.33 -16.42 6.80
CA ARG A 353 -0.79 -17.31 6.43
C ARG A 353 -1.91 -17.33 7.47
N ASP A 354 -1.81 -16.52 8.52
CA ASP A 354 -2.73 -16.50 9.68
C ASP A 354 -4.06 -15.79 9.36
N VAL A 355 -4.67 -16.11 8.22
CA VAL A 355 -6.02 -15.66 7.89
C VAL A 355 -6.99 -16.68 8.49
N ALA A 356 -7.57 -16.34 9.64
CA ALA A 356 -8.63 -17.15 10.22
C ALA A 356 -9.86 -17.13 9.30
N ILE A 357 -10.07 -18.22 8.57
CA ILE A 357 -11.28 -18.46 7.78
C ILE A 357 -12.34 -18.98 8.76
N ILE A 358 -13.28 -18.12 9.14
CA ILE A 358 -14.41 -18.46 10.02
C ILE A 358 -15.59 -18.89 9.17
#